data_AF-A0A4Y2EBI1-F1
#
_entry.id   AF-A0A4Y2EBI1-F1
#
_cell.length_a   1.000
_cell.length_b   1.000
_cell.length_c   1.000
_cell.angle_alpha   90.00
_cell.angle_beta   90.00
_cell.angle_gamma   90.00
#
_symmetry.space_group_name_H-M   'P 1'
#
loop_
_entity.id
_entity.type
_entity.pdbx_description
1 polymer ?
#
loop_
_entity_poly.entity_id
_entity_poly.type
_entity_poly.pdbx_seq_one_letter_code
_entity_poly.pdbx_strand_id
1 'polypeptide(L)'
;MTADDRYVLQCAKRQRTLTARQQASQLSAAAGRPISRQTVSRRSHEAGQFARRPVFRVSLSPAHIRARLHWAREHRGWTPEQ
;
A
#
# COMPACT_ATOMS: atom_id res chain seq x y z
N MET A 1 -18.92 4.49 -11.73
CA MET A 1 -17.62 3.79 -11.62
C MET A 1 -17.72 2.48 -12.37
N THR A 2 -16.88 2.27 -13.39
CA THR A 2 -16.89 1.00 -14.15
C THR A 2 -16.29 -0.14 -13.30
N ALA A 3 -16.47 -1.40 -13.70
CA ALA A 3 -15.85 -2.54 -13.02
C ALA A 3 -14.31 -2.41 -12.99
N ASP A 4 -13.74 -1.91 -14.08
CA ASP A 4 -12.31 -1.60 -14.21
C ASP A 4 -11.84 -0.59 -13.17
N ASP A 5 -12.59 0.49 -12.94
CA ASP A 5 -12.22 1.50 -11.94
C ASP A 5 -12.11 0.88 -10.54
N ARG A 6 -13.06 0.01 -10.16
CA ARG A 6 -12.99 -0.70 -8.87
C ARG A 6 -11.75 -1.58 -8.76
N TYR A 7 -11.39 -2.27 -9.84
CA TYR A 7 -10.21 -3.14 -9.87
C TYR A 7 -8.90 -2.33 -9.79
N VAL A 8 -8.79 -1.23 -10.56
CA VAL A 8 -7.63 -0.30 -10.50
C VAL A 8 -7.42 0.20 -9.08
N LEU A 9 -8.49 0.64 -8.42
CA LEU A 9 -8.40 1.18 -7.07
C LEU A 9 -8.00 0.12 -6.04
N GLN A 10 -8.50 -1.11 -6.18
CA GLN A 10 -8.14 -2.21 -5.30
C GLN A 10 -6.68 -2.61 -5.46
N CYS A 11 -6.19 -2.73 -6.70
CA CYS A 11 -4.78 -3.01 -6.99
C CYS A 11 -3.89 -1.91 -6.41
N ALA A 12 -4.24 -0.64 -6.60
CA ALA A 12 -3.47 0.48 -6.06
C ALA A 12 -3.41 0.51 -4.52
N LYS A 13 -4.50 0.14 -3.84
CA LYS A 13 -4.53 0.05 -2.38
C LYS A 13 -3.70 -1.11 -1.83
N ARG A 14 -3.75 -2.28 -2.48
CA ARG A 14 -3.01 -3.48 -2.07
C ARG A 14 -1.51 -3.36 -2.32
N GLN A 15 -1.13 -2.71 -3.42
CA GLN A 15 0.23 -2.68 -3.93
C GLN A 15 0.75 -1.24 -3.98
N ARG A 16 0.78 -0.58 -2.82
CA ARG A 16 1.15 0.85 -2.67
C ARG A 16 2.56 1.19 -3.16
N THR A 17 3.43 0.19 -3.33
CA THR A 17 4.81 0.36 -3.79
C THR A 17 4.94 0.34 -5.31
N LEU A 18 3.92 -0.13 -6.04
CA LEU A 18 3.97 -0.17 -7.50
C LEU A 18 3.72 1.19 -8.11
N THR A 19 4.48 1.48 -9.15
CA THR A 19 4.29 2.68 -9.97
C THR A 19 3.05 2.54 -10.86
N ALA A 20 2.50 3.67 -11.30
CA ALA A 20 1.38 3.70 -12.25
C ALA A 20 1.67 2.94 -13.57
N ARG A 21 2.94 2.82 -13.97
CA ARG A 21 3.35 2.05 -15.16
C ARG A 21 3.28 0.54 -14.91
N GLN A 22 3.77 0.07 -13.77
CA GLN A 22 3.69 -1.33 -13.38
C GLN A 22 2.22 -1.75 -13.21
N GLN A 23 1.42 -0.89 -12.58
CA GLN A 23 -0.03 -1.09 -12.47
C GLN A 23 -0.71 -1.16 -13.83
N ALA A 24 -0.40 -0.23 -14.75
CA ALA A 24 -0.94 -0.25 -16.10
C ALA A 24 -0.60 -1.55 -16.85
N SER A 25 0.62 -2.08 -16.70
CA SER A 25 1.02 -3.37 -17.29
C SER A 25 0.18 -4.54 -16.75
N GLN A 26 0.06 -4.65 -15.42
CA GLN A 26 -0.72 -5.72 -14.79
C GLN A 26 -2.21 -5.63 -15.15
N LEU A 27 -2.76 -4.42 -15.17
CA LEU A 27 -4.15 -4.17 -15.52
C LEU A 27 -4.42 -4.50 -17.00
N SER A 28 -3.50 -4.14 -17.90
CA SER A 28 -3.63 -4.46 -19.32
C SER A 28 -3.61 -5.97 -19.56
N ALA A 29 -2.70 -6.68 -18.89
CA ALA A 29 -2.61 -8.14 -18.96
C ALA A 29 -3.89 -8.82 -18.43
N ALA A 30 -4.44 -8.34 -17.31
CA ALA A 30 -5.65 -8.89 -16.72
C ALA A 30 -6.92 -8.57 -17.54
N ALA A 31 -6.99 -7.38 -18.14
CA ALA A 31 -8.16 -6.94 -18.91
C ALA A 31 -8.13 -7.38 -20.39
N GLY A 32 -7.02 -7.93 -20.87
CA GLY A 32 -6.85 -8.32 -22.28
C GLY A 32 -6.86 -7.14 -23.26
N ARG A 33 -6.72 -5.91 -22.76
CA ARG A 33 -6.72 -4.68 -23.57
C ARG A 33 -5.74 -3.65 -23.01
N PRO A 34 -5.18 -2.77 -23.86
CA PRO A 34 -4.23 -1.78 -23.39
C PRO A 34 -4.89 -0.75 -22.46
N ILE A 35 -4.36 -0.62 -21.24
CA ILE A 35 -4.69 0.42 -20.27
C ILE A 35 -3.48 1.31 -20.10
N SER A 36 -3.63 2.61 -20.38
CA SER A 36 -2.52 3.55 -20.31
C SER A 36 -2.18 3.93 -18.86
N ARG A 37 -0.91 4.29 -18.64
CA ARG A 37 -0.45 4.90 -17.38
C ARG A 37 -1.28 6.12 -16.99
N GLN A 38 -1.68 6.95 -17.95
CA GLN A 38 -2.44 8.17 -17.69
C GLN A 38 -3.83 7.85 -17.13
N THR A 39 -4.50 6.83 -17.67
CA THR A 39 -5.79 6.36 -17.16
C THR A 39 -5.68 5.91 -15.71
N VAL A 40 -4.67 5.08 -15.40
CA VAL A 40 -4.41 4.63 -14.02
C VAL A 40 -4.14 5.81 -13.09
N SER A 41 -3.29 6.75 -13.52
CA SER A 41 -2.94 7.93 -12.72
C SER A 41 -4.15 8.81 -12.41
N ARG A 42 -5.00 9.09 -13.42
CA ARG A 42 -6.19 9.93 -13.25
C ARG A 42 -7.20 9.28 -12.31
N ARG A 43 -7.50 8.00 -12.51
CA ARG A 43 -8.43 7.24 -11.66
C ARG A 43 -7.95 7.12 -10.22
N SER A 44 -6.65 6.90 -10.01
CA SER A 44 -6.08 6.92 -8.66
C SER A 44 -6.22 8.28 -7.99
N HIS A 45 -5.94 9.37 -8.73
CA HIS A 45 -6.06 10.72 -8.20
C HIS A 45 -7.51 11.09 -7.87
N GLU A 46 -8.46 10.80 -8.75
CA GLU A 46 -9.91 10.98 -8.53
C GLU A 46 -10.38 10.26 -7.25
N ALA A 47 -9.77 9.12 -6.91
CA ALA A 47 -10.06 8.36 -5.71
C ALA A 47 -9.19 8.72 -4.50
N GLY A 48 -8.43 9.81 -4.55
CA GLY A 48 -7.61 10.30 -3.43
C GLY A 48 -6.36 9.45 -3.12
N GLN A 49 -5.91 8.64 -4.07
CA GLN A 49 -4.66 7.87 -3.93
C GLN A 49 -3.48 8.64 -4.50
N PHE A 50 -2.58 9.05 -3.60
CA PHE A 50 -1.39 9.80 -3.92
C PHE A 50 -0.13 8.96 -3.71
N ALA A 51 0.92 9.29 -4.46
CA ALA A 51 2.25 8.78 -4.18
C ALA A 51 2.66 9.16 -2.75
N ARG A 52 3.23 8.21 -2.01
CA ARG A 52 3.81 8.44 -0.68
C ARG A 52 5.26 8.01 -0.70
N ARG A 53 6.12 8.79 -0.06
CA ARG A 53 7.51 8.40 0.16
C ARG A 53 7.52 7.24 1.17
N PRO A 54 8.11 6.08 0.84
CA PRO A 54 8.30 5.02 1.82
C PRO A 54 9.12 5.57 2.99
N VAL A 55 8.62 5.38 4.22
CA VAL A 55 9.42 5.63 5.41
C VAL A 55 10.40 4.47 5.52
N PHE A 56 11.71 4.77 5.59
CA PHE A 56 12.71 3.75 5.84
C PHE A 56 12.38 3.07 7.18
N ARG A 57 12.11 1.77 7.12
CA ARG A 57 11.92 0.95 8.32
C ARG A 57 13.08 -0.03 8.38
N VAL A 58 13.75 -0.08 9.52
CA VAL A 58 14.73 -1.13 9.80
C VAL A 58 14.00 -2.47 9.78
N SER A 59 14.47 -3.39 8.96
CA SER A 59 13.93 -4.75 8.91
C SER A 59 14.21 -5.45 10.24
N LEU A 60 13.14 -5.79 10.97
CA LEU A 60 13.24 -6.58 12.20
C LEU A 60 13.08 -8.06 11.86
N SER A 61 13.92 -8.89 12.47
CA SER A 61 13.72 -10.34 12.41
C SER A 61 12.40 -10.72 13.10
N PRO A 62 11.77 -11.86 12.73
CA PRO A 62 10.56 -12.33 13.41
C PRO A 62 10.72 -12.48 14.93
N ALA A 63 11.92 -12.86 15.38
CA ALA A 63 12.23 -12.95 16.82
C ALA A 63 12.18 -11.58 17.50
N HIS A 64 12.80 -10.55 16.90
CA HIS A 64 12.75 -9.18 17.43
C HIS A 64 11.33 -8.61 17.43
N ILE A 65 10.52 -8.92 16.41
CA ILE A 65 9.11 -8.50 16.36
C ILE A 65 8.34 -9.09 17.54
N ARG A 66 8.49 -10.40 17.80
CA ARG A 66 7.81 -11.07 18.92
C ARG A 66 8.25 -10.52 20.27
N ALA A 67 9.56 -10.34 20.49
CA ALA A 67 10.09 -9.80 21.74
C ALA A 67 9.55 -8.39 22.03
N ARG A 68 9.58 -7.49 21.02
CA ARG A 68 9.02 -6.14 21.16
C ARG A 68 7.52 -6.15 21.43
N LEU A 69 6.77 -7.03 20.76
CA LEU A 69 5.34 -7.16 20.97
C LEU A 69 5.00 -7.69 22.37
N HIS A 70 5.77 -8.67 22.87
CA HIS A 70 5.63 -9.18 24.23
C HIS A 70 5.84 -8.07 25.25
N TRP A 71 6.98 -7.39 25.16
CA TRP A 71 7.32 -6.29 26.04
C TRP A 71 6.24 -5.19 26.04
N ALA A 72 5.79 -4.76 24.85
CA ALA A 72 4.74 -3.74 24.73
C ALA A 72 3.38 -4.18 25.29
N ARG A 73 3.09 -5.49 25.31
CA ARG A 73 1.86 -6.02 25.92
C ARG A 73 1.94 -6.01 27.45
N GLU A 74 3.09 -6.38 28.00
CA GLU A 74 3.32 -6.34 29.45
C GLU A 74 3.31 -4.91 30.00
N HIS A 75 3.82 -3.95 29.23
CA HIS A 75 3.99 -2.56 29.66
C HIS A 75 2.88 -1.63 29.15
N ARG A 76 1.68 -2.15 28.86
CA ARG A 76 0.56 -1.33 28.35
C ARG A 76 0.11 -0.21 29.29
N GLY A 77 0.26 -0.41 30.60
CA GLY A 77 -0.12 0.55 31.64
C GLY A 77 1.04 1.44 32.11
N TRP A 78 2.19 1.40 31.43
CA TRP A 78 3.34 2.18 31.85
C TRP A 78 3.08 3.67 31.62
N THR A 79 3.02 4.43 32.72
CA THR A 79 3.06 5.88 32.74
C THR A 79 4.44 6.31 33.26
N PRO A 80 5.13 7.25 32.62
CA PRO A 80 6.35 7.81 33.20
C PRO A 80 6.00 8.47 34.53
N GLU A 81 6.67 8.07 35.61
CA GLU A 81 6.58 8.73 36.92
C GLU A 81 6.99 10.20 36.76
N GLN A 82 6.19 11.12 37.34
CA GLN A 82 6.42 12.56 37.34
C GLN A 82 7.44 12.97 38.40
#